data_AF-A0A2D9D5W9-F1
#
_entry.id   AF-A0A2D9D5W9-F1
#
_cell.length_a   1.000
_cell.length_b   1.000
_cell.length_c   1.000
_cell.angle_alpha   90.00
_cell.angle_beta   90.00
_cell.angle_gamma   90.00
#
_symmetry.space_group_name_H-M   'P 1'
#
loop_
_entity.id
_entity.type
_entity.pdbx_description
1 polymer ?
#
loop_
_entity_poly.entity_id
_entity_poly.type
_entity_poly.pdbx_seq_one_letter_code
_entity_poly.pdbx_strand_id
1 'polypeptide(L)'
;SGFRPDNATVVYTNILKSLFPDIPVLIGGIEASLRRVTHYDYWEDKLRPTILEESNADLLVYGMGDQPLREILRLLKKGVPFSNLNTIKQVAFLQDKSIEVPKNKNWVTLELNSHENCLEDKIKYASNFKIIEVESNKWQANRLIQAVKNKRLVINPPYKTMTEGEIDRSFDLNYTRLPHPRYNKRGNIPAYEMIKFSINMHRGCFGGCSFCTISAHQGKFIASRSEKSILDEVDKVTSLADFKGYISDLGGPSANMYKMKGKDESICEKCSSPSCIHPVVCSNLDTSHKPMTEIYKKVDAHEKVKKAFVGSGIRYDLLVDDFNKNNEDNNHDEYLEQVITRHISGRLKVAPEHTSDNTLRVMRKPSFKHFHKFKEKYDAISKKHNLNQPLIPYFISSHPGCEDEDMANLAAETKEMGFKLEQVQDFTPTPMTVATVIYYAGVHPYTLKPYKTVKTKEEKKDQNRYFFWYKRENHKWIKGRLSKINNKELTYRLLGDSGQNQKSHKTPKWLEAQRKRRR
;
A
#
# COMPACT_ATOMS: atom_id res chain seq x y z
N SER A 1 -3.05 12.45 21.77
CA SER A 1 -3.75 11.57 20.80
C SER A 1 -5.19 11.39 21.25
N GLY A 2 -6.12 10.94 20.39
CA GLY A 2 -7.51 10.66 20.80
C GLY A 2 -8.53 11.81 20.68
N PHE A 3 -8.15 12.97 20.14
CA PHE A 3 -9.09 14.08 19.93
C PHE A 3 -9.89 13.98 18.61
N ARG A 4 -9.56 13.01 17.75
CA ARG A 4 -10.26 12.79 16.48
C ARG A 4 -11.27 11.66 16.69
N PRO A 5 -12.56 11.88 16.43
CA PRO A 5 -13.55 10.81 16.54
C PRO A 5 -13.32 9.74 15.47
N ASP A 6 -13.80 8.53 15.74
CA ASP A 6 -13.90 7.49 14.72
C ASP A 6 -14.84 7.96 13.60
N ASN A 7 -14.55 7.53 12.37
CA ASN A 7 -15.27 7.97 11.18
C ASN A 7 -15.32 9.51 11.05
N ALA A 8 -14.16 10.17 11.24
CA ALA A 8 -14.07 11.62 11.41
C ALA A 8 -14.75 12.41 10.28
N THR A 9 -14.63 11.96 9.02
CA THR A 9 -15.31 12.60 7.89
C THR A 9 -16.83 12.59 8.07
N VAL A 10 -17.41 11.48 8.52
CA VAL A 10 -18.86 11.36 8.76
C VAL A 10 -19.29 12.25 9.92
N VAL A 11 -18.58 12.18 11.06
CA VAL A 11 -18.93 12.95 12.26
C VAL A 11 -18.87 14.46 11.98
N TYR A 12 -17.77 14.95 11.40
CA TYR A 12 -17.62 16.38 11.15
C TYR A 12 -18.55 16.89 10.06
N THR A 13 -18.82 16.10 9.01
CA THR A 13 -19.76 16.54 7.96
C THR A 13 -21.17 16.65 8.49
N ASN A 14 -21.64 15.69 9.30
CA ASN A 14 -22.97 15.77 9.91
C ASN A 14 -23.11 16.97 10.85
N ILE A 15 -22.06 17.32 11.61
CA ILE A 15 -22.03 18.55 12.42
C ILE A 15 -22.16 19.78 11.51
N LEU A 16 -21.40 19.85 10.42
CA LEU A 16 -21.48 20.96 9.46
C LEU A 16 -22.86 21.07 8.83
N LYS A 17 -23.48 19.96 8.41
CA LYS A 17 -24.83 19.95 7.82
C LYS A 17 -25.93 20.27 8.84
N SER A 18 -25.71 19.97 10.12
CA SER A 18 -26.63 20.37 11.20
C SER A 18 -26.57 21.89 11.46
N LEU A 19 -25.36 22.47 11.47
CA LEU A 19 -25.16 23.91 11.72
C LEU A 19 -25.44 24.78 10.49
N PHE A 20 -25.13 24.27 9.30
CA PHE A 20 -25.15 25.00 8.03
C PHE A 20 -25.75 24.11 6.91
N PRO A 21 -27.05 23.79 6.97
CA PRO A 21 -27.68 22.82 6.07
C PRO A 21 -27.54 23.17 4.58
N ASP A 22 -27.60 24.46 4.25
CA ASP A 22 -27.55 24.97 2.88
C ASP A 22 -26.12 25.11 2.32
N ILE A 23 -25.09 24.96 3.16
CA ILE A 23 -23.70 25.07 2.73
C ILE A 23 -23.24 23.74 2.14
N PRO A 24 -22.78 23.72 0.88
CA PRO A 24 -22.28 22.49 0.27
C PRO A 24 -21.02 21.99 0.97
N VAL A 25 -20.96 20.69 1.23
CA VAL A 25 -19.79 20.02 1.78
C VAL A 25 -19.19 19.05 0.76
N LEU A 26 -17.93 19.31 0.43
CA LEU A 26 -17.09 18.40 -0.36
C LEU A 26 -16.18 17.60 0.57
N ILE A 27 -16.23 16.27 0.47
CA ILE A 27 -15.33 15.37 1.18
C ILE A 27 -14.31 14.73 0.24
N GLY A 28 -13.15 14.34 0.78
CA GLY A 28 -12.08 13.72 -0.01
C GLY A 28 -11.00 13.07 0.86
N GLY A 29 -9.94 12.61 0.23
CA GLY A 29 -8.84 11.91 0.91
C GLY A 29 -9.08 10.40 1.07
N ILE A 30 -8.19 9.74 1.80
CA ILE A 30 -8.13 8.26 1.88
C ILE A 30 -9.44 7.67 2.41
N GLU A 31 -9.98 8.21 3.51
CA GLU A 31 -11.21 7.69 4.12
C GLU A 31 -12.40 7.74 3.16
N ALA A 32 -12.68 8.93 2.60
CA ALA A 32 -13.76 9.10 1.65
C ALA A 32 -13.57 8.23 0.40
N SER A 33 -12.36 8.21 -0.16
CA SER A 33 -12.04 7.45 -1.36
C SER A 33 -12.30 5.95 -1.20
N LEU A 34 -11.84 5.36 -0.11
CA LEU A 34 -11.92 3.91 0.12
C LEU A 34 -13.31 3.46 0.60
N ARG A 35 -14.18 4.40 0.96
CA ARG A 35 -15.55 4.14 1.44
C ARG A 35 -16.62 4.69 0.49
N ARG A 36 -16.24 5.01 -0.75
CA ARG A 36 -17.12 5.65 -1.74
C ARG A 36 -18.24 4.76 -2.26
N VAL A 37 -18.13 3.45 -2.10
CA VAL A 37 -19.14 2.43 -2.44
C VAL A 37 -19.54 1.66 -1.18
N THR A 38 -20.50 0.74 -1.29
CA THR A 38 -20.74 -0.27 -0.26
C THR A 38 -19.43 -0.97 0.11
N HIS A 39 -19.08 -0.96 1.40
CA HIS A 39 -17.79 -1.43 1.89
C HIS A 39 -17.94 -2.15 3.23
N TYR A 40 -17.03 -3.08 3.52
CA TYR A 40 -16.95 -3.72 4.82
C TYR A 40 -16.19 -2.82 5.81
N ASP A 41 -16.81 -2.55 6.96
CA ASP A 41 -16.16 -1.93 8.12
C ASP A 41 -15.73 -3.01 9.11
N TYR A 42 -14.42 -3.09 9.36
CA TYR A 42 -13.82 -4.11 10.22
C TYR A 42 -14.17 -3.92 11.70
N TRP A 43 -14.31 -2.68 12.16
CA TRP A 43 -14.49 -2.38 13.57
C TRP A 43 -15.91 -2.70 14.03
N GLU A 44 -16.89 -2.47 13.15
CA GLU A 44 -18.30 -2.80 13.41
C GLU A 44 -18.74 -4.15 12.83
N ASP A 45 -17.85 -4.86 12.15
CA ASP A 45 -18.09 -6.15 11.50
C ASP A 45 -19.36 -6.19 10.61
N LYS A 46 -19.57 -5.15 9.80
CA LYS A 46 -20.75 -5.04 8.91
C LYS A 46 -20.43 -4.36 7.59
N LEU A 47 -21.31 -4.55 6.60
CA LEU A 47 -21.30 -3.69 5.42
C LEU A 47 -21.92 -2.33 5.76
N ARG A 48 -21.28 -1.28 5.31
CA ARG A 48 -21.79 0.09 5.31
C ARG A 48 -22.13 0.52 3.88
N PRO A 49 -23.11 1.43 3.70
CA PRO A 49 -23.36 2.05 2.41
C PRO A 49 -22.18 2.94 2.00
N THR A 50 -22.31 3.65 0.88
CA THR A 50 -21.35 4.71 0.54
C THR A 50 -21.25 5.74 1.67
N ILE A 51 -20.04 6.23 1.95
CA ILE A 51 -19.81 7.29 2.95
C ILE A 51 -20.62 8.56 2.66
N LEU A 52 -21.01 8.82 1.41
CA LEU A 52 -21.88 9.94 1.05
C LEU A 52 -23.26 9.83 1.72
N GLU A 53 -23.78 8.60 1.86
CA GLU A 53 -25.08 8.37 2.50
C GLU A 53 -24.99 8.55 4.02
N GLU A 54 -23.84 8.27 4.61
CA GLU A 54 -23.64 8.39 6.07
C GLU A 54 -23.26 9.81 6.50
N SER A 55 -22.49 10.51 5.67
CA SER A 55 -21.96 11.85 5.94
C SER A 55 -22.92 12.97 5.56
N ASN A 56 -23.89 12.71 4.66
CA ASN A 56 -24.70 13.73 4.01
C ASN A 56 -23.88 14.78 3.22
N ALA A 57 -22.63 14.46 2.84
CA ALA A 57 -21.85 15.33 1.97
C ALA A 57 -22.47 15.42 0.56
N ASP A 58 -22.32 16.57 -0.09
CA ASP A 58 -22.92 16.86 -1.39
C ASP A 58 -22.06 16.34 -2.55
N LEU A 59 -20.74 16.27 -2.35
CA LEU A 59 -19.79 15.78 -3.35
C LEU A 59 -18.60 15.08 -2.69
N LEU A 60 -18.11 14.02 -3.33
CA LEU A 60 -16.92 13.29 -2.92
C LEU A 60 -15.89 13.35 -4.04
N VAL A 61 -14.66 13.72 -3.71
CA VAL A 61 -13.50 13.56 -4.60
C VAL A 61 -12.72 12.32 -4.15
N TYR A 62 -12.66 11.30 -5.01
CA TYR A 62 -11.91 10.08 -4.71
C TYR A 62 -10.51 10.13 -5.32
N GLY A 63 -9.57 9.41 -4.72
CA GLY A 63 -8.18 9.39 -5.15
C GLY A 63 -7.45 10.72 -4.95
N MET A 64 -6.53 11.06 -5.86
CA MET A 64 -5.75 12.31 -5.78
C MET A 64 -6.60 13.53 -6.14
N GLY A 65 -6.81 14.43 -5.17
CA GLY A 65 -7.75 15.53 -5.31
C GLY A 65 -7.30 16.71 -6.19
N ASP A 66 -6.05 16.75 -6.64
CA ASP A 66 -5.42 17.91 -7.27
C ASP A 66 -6.15 18.38 -8.54
N GLN A 67 -6.35 17.47 -9.50
CA GLN A 67 -7.02 17.76 -10.78
C GLN A 67 -8.53 18.06 -10.62
N PRO A 68 -9.34 17.23 -9.93
CA PRO A 68 -10.75 17.53 -9.74
C PRO A 68 -10.99 18.81 -8.94
N LEU A 69 -10.21 19.07 -7.88
CA LEU A 69 -10.38 20.29 -7.08
C LEU A 69 -10.06 21.55 -7.89
N ARG A 70 -9.00 21.52 -8.71
CA ARG A 70 -8.67 22.62 -9.63
C ARG A 70 -9.84 22.92 -10.57
N GLU A 71 -10.46 21.88 -11.14
CA GLU A 71 -11.60 22.03 -12.05
C GLU A 71 -12.84 22.55 -11.33
N ILE A 72 -13.16 22.02 -10.15
CA ILE A 72 -14.25 22.49 -9.29
C ILE A 72 -14.09 23.98 -8.99
N LEU A 73 -12.93 24.40 -8.48
CA LEU A 73 -12.66 25.80 -8.14
C LEU A 73 -12.73 26.72 -9.37
N ARG A 74 -12.29 26.24 -10.54
CA ARG A 74 -12.39 26.99 -11.79
C ARG A 74 -13.84 27.24 -12.20
N LEU A 75 -14.71 26.23 -12.09
CA LEU A 75 -16.13 26.36 -12.43
C LEU A 75 -16.87 27.24 -11.40
N LEU A 76 -16.60 27.05 -10.10
CA LEU A 76 -17.18 27.90 -9.04
C LEU A 76 -16.81 29.38 -9.23
N LYS A 77 -15.55 29.68 -9.57
CA LYS A 77 -15.11 31.07 -9.88
C LYS A 77 -15.82 31.67 -11.10
N LYS A 78 -16.35 30.84 -12.00
CA LYS A 78 -17.15 31.26 -13.16
C LYS A 78 -18.63 31.38 -12.84
N GLY A 79 -19.04 31.18 -11.59
CA GLY A 79 -20.43 31.25 -11.17
C GLY A 79 -21.24 29.98 -11.45
N VAL A 80 -20.60 28.86 -11.82
CA VAL A 80 -21.32 27.58 -11.92
C VAL A 80 -21.75 27.14 -10.52
N PRO A 81 -23.05 26.89 -10.27
CA PRO A 81 -23.51 26.44 -8.97
C PRO A 81 -22.87 25.11 -8.55
N PHE A 82 -22.61 24.93 -7.25
CA PHE A 82 -22.00 23.70 -6.74
C PHE A 82 -22.82 22.44 -7.07
N SER A 83 -24.15 22.55 -7.08
CA SER A 83 -25.08 21.49 -7.47
C SER A 83 -24.92 21.01 -8.92
N ASN A 84 -24.23 21.77 -9.77
CA ASN A 84 -24.03 21.47 -11.20
C ASN A 84 -22.62 20.92 -11.51
N LEU A 85 -21.84 20.55 -10.49
CA LEU A 85 -20.46 20.02 -10.64
C LEU A 85 -20.39 18.49 -10.84
N ASN A 86 -21.54 17.86 -11.07
CA ASN A 86 -21.78 16.43 -11.23
C ASN A 86 -21.27 15.83 -12.56
N THR A 87 -20.69 16.65 -13.45
CA THR A 87 -20.06 16.19 -14.71
C THR A 87 -18.52 16.28 -14.70
N ILE A 88 -17.92 16.59 -13.54
CA ILE A 88 -16.47 16.61 -13.38
C ILE A 88 -15.95 15.17 -13.23
N LYS A 89 -14.77 14.87 -13.80
CA LYS A 89 -14.12 13.56 -13.62
C LYS A 89 -13.72 13.36 -12.15
N GLN A 90 -13.65 12.11 -11.73
CA GLN A 90 -13.12 11.73 -10.42
C GLN A 90 -13.91 12.28 -9.21
N VAL A 91 -15.20 12.57 -9.43
CA VAL A 91 -16.15 12.90 -8.37
C VAL A 91 -17.18 11.80 -8.22
N ALA A 92 -17.75 11.69 -7.02
CA ALA A 92 -18.91 10.88 -6.73
C ALA A 92 -19.96 11.70 -5.99
N PHE A 93 -21.23 11.41 -6.22
CA PHE A 93 -22.35 12.10 -5.60
C PHE A 93 -23.56 11.17 -5.48
N LEU A 94 -24.49 11.53 -4.60
CA LEU A 94 -25.80 10.88 -4.49
C LEU A 94 -26.84 11.72 -5.20
N GLN A 95 -27.74 11.07 -5.92
CA GLN A 95 -28.94 11.68 -6.49
C GLN A 95 -30.15 10.78 -6.24
N ASP A 96 -31.35 11.34 -6.32
CA ASP A 96 -32.58 10.54 -6.30
C ASP A 96 -32.61 9.56 -7.49
N LYS A 97 -33.17 8.36 -7.30
CA LYS A 97 -33.26 7.34 -8.36
C LYS A 97 -34.10 7.79 -9.57
N SER A 98 -35.07 8.69 -9.35
CA SER A 98 -35.93 9.27 -10.40
C SER A 98 -35.17 10.21 -11.34
N ILE A 99 -34.04 10.77 -10.90
CA ILE A 99 -33.21 11.64 -11.72
C ILE A 99 -32.38 10.78 -12.68
N GLU A 100 -32.44 11.09 -13.98
CA GLU A 100 -31.58 10.45 -14.97
C GLU A 100 -30.10 10.70 -14.64
N VAL A 101 -29.26 9.70 -14.90
CA VAL A 101 -27.82 9.88 -14.72
C VAL A 101 -27.32 10.90 -15.76
N PRO A 102 -26.54 11.93 -15.38
CA PRO A 102 -26.11 12.99 -16.31
C PRO A 102 -25.52 12.42 -17.61
N LYS A 103 -26.00 12.88 -18.77
CA LYS A 103 -25.54 12.35 -20.06
C LYS A 103 -24.14 12.89 -20.38
N ASN A 104 -23.20 12.00 -20.73
CA ASN A 104 -21.88 12.37 -21.24
C ASN A 104 -21.52 11.41 -22.38
N LYS A 105 -21.30 11.95 -23.58
CA LYS A 105 -21.05 11.17 -24.81
C LYS A 105 -19.81 10.28 -24.73
N ASN A 106 -18.88 10.59 -23.84
CA ASN A 106 -17.61 9.87 -23.68
C ASN A 106 -17.64 8.84 -22.55
N TRP A 107 -18.75 8.70 -21.81
CA TRP A 107 -18.82 7.83 -20.64
C TRP A 107 -19.82 6.70 -20.82
N VAL A 108 -19.31 5.47 -20.76
CA VAL A 108 -20.14 4.27 -20.59
C VAL A 108 -20.44 4.11 -19.10
N THR A 109 -21.65 3.65 -18.77
CA THR A 109 -22.10 3.45 -17.38
C THR A 109 -22.21 1.96 -17.08
N LEU A 110 -21.62 1.53 -15.97
CA LEU A 110 -21.78 0.19 -15.40
C LEU A 110 -22.54 0.28 -14.09
N GLU A 111 -23.47 -0.65 -13.88
CA GLU A 111 -24.24 -0.76 -12.65
C GLU A 111 -23.67 -1.84 -11.73
N LEU A 112 -23.46 -1.46 -10.48
CA LEU A 112 -23.11 -2.36 -9.39
C LEU A 112 -24.40 -2.87 -8.72
N ASN A 113 -24.35 -4.04 -8.10
CA ASN A 113 -25.41 -4.52 -7.22
C ASN A 113 -25.68 -3.48 -6.12
N SER A 114 -26.96 -3.28 -5.78
CA SER A 114 -27.38 -2.34 -4.74
C SER A 114 -26.77 -2.67 -3.38
N HIS A 115 -26.74 -1.68 -2.49
CA HIS A 115 -26.33 -1.90 -1.10
C HIS A 115 -27.19 -2.97 -0.44
N GLU A 116 -28.50 -2.93 -0.64
CA GLU A 116 -29.47 -3.87 -0.06
C GLU A 116 -29.20 -5.31 -0.55
N ASN A 117 -28.97 -5.48 -1.86
CA ASN A 117 -28.61 -6.77 -2.42
C ASN A 117 -27.27 -7.30 -1.86
N CYS A 118 -26.33 -6.42 -1.55
CA CYS A 118 -25.05 -6.80 -0.93
C CYS A 118 -25.21 -7.22 0.54
N LEU A 119 -26.19 -6.69 1.27
CA LEU A 119 -26.50 -7.10 2.64
C LEU A 119 -27.05 -8.53 2.69
N GLU A 120 -27.86 -8.90 1.69
CA GLU A 120 -28.46 -10.24 1.59
C GLU A 120 -27.49 -11.28 1.00
N ASP A 121 -26.62 -10.87 0.06
CA ASP A 121 -25.76 -11.78 -0.67
C ASP A 121 -24.30 -11.28 -0.75
N LYS A 122 -23.43 -11.97 -0.02
CA LYS A 122 -21.98 -11.70 0.02
C LYS A 122 -21.29 -11.91 -1.33
N ILE A 123 -21.85 -12.75 -2.22
CA ILE A 123 -21.32 -12.96 -3.57
C ILE A 123 -21.60 -11.73 -4.45
N LYS A 124 -22.76 -11.07 -4.29
CA LYS A 124 -23.04 -9.79 -4.94
C LYS A 124 -22.11 -8.67 -4.47
N TYR A 125 -21.77 -8.65 -3.18
CA TYR A 125 -20.73 -7.76 -2.67
C TYR A 125 -19.35 -8.06 -3.30
N ALA A 126 -18.95 -9.34 -3.36
CA ALA A 126 -17.67 -9.72 -3.95
C ALA A 126 -17.59 -9.42 -5.46
N SER A 127 -18.67 -9.62 -6.21
CA SER A 127 -18.72 -9.35 -7.64
C SER A 127 -18.65 -7.85 -7.95
N ASN A 128 -19.27 -6.99 -7.12
CA ASN A 128 -19.12 -5.54 -7.21
C ASN A 128 -17.64 -5.13 -7.14
N PHE A 129 -16.88 -5.71 -6.20
CA PHE A 129 -15.47 -5.37 -6.05
C PHE A 129 -14.65 -5.66 -7.30
N LYS A 130 -14.91 -6.77 -8.01
CA LYS A 130 -14.21 -7.08 -9.27
C LYS A 130 -14.38 -5.96 -10.28
N ILE A 131 -15.60 -5.44 -10.44
CA ILE A 131 -15.88 -4.32 -11.35
C ILE A 131 -15.11 -3.08 -10.89
N ILE A 132 -15.20 -2.74 -9.60
CA ILE A 132 -14.54 -1.57 -9.02
C ILE A 132 -13.02 -1.62 -9.20
N GLU A 133 -12.38 -2.75 -8.92
CA GLU A 133 -10.92 -2.89 -9.05
C GLU A 133 -10.50 -2.81 -10.52
N VAL A 134 -11.22 -3.48 -11.43
CA VAL A 134 -10.92 -3.42 -12.87
C VAL A 134 -11.02 -1.98 -13.39
N GLU A 135 -12.12 -1.28 -13.09
CA GLU A 135 -12.31 0.10 -13.53
C GLU A 135 -11.28 1.05 -12.89
N SER A 136 -10.90 0.83 -11.63
CA SER A 136 -9.87 1.65 -10.95
C SER A 136 -8.46 1.51 -11.54
N ASN A 137 -8.20 0.45 -12.31
CA ASN A 137 -6.89 0.18 -12.93
C ASN A 137 -6.82 0.56 -14.41
N LYS A 138 -7.94 0.99 -15.03
CA LYS A 138 -7.99 1.43 -16.42
C LYS A 138 -7.61 2.92 -16.55
N TRP A 139 -7.02 3.29 -17.69
CA TRP A 139 -6.89 4.70 -18.08
C TRP A 139 -8.22 5.31 -18.47
N GLN A 140 -9.01 4.55 -19.21
CA GLN A 140 -10.36 4.90 -19.64
C GLN A 140 -11.36 4.05 -18.85
N ALA A 141 -11.60 4.45 -17.61
CA ALA A 141 -12.59 3.77 -16.78
C ALA A 141 -14.00 4.17 -17.18
N ASN A 142 -14.93 3.25 -16.97
CA ASN A 142 -16.36 3.51 -17.08
C ASN A 142 -16.88 4.22 -15.83
N ARG A 143 -17.98 4.95 -15.99
CA ARG A 143 -18.75 5.48 -14.87
C ARG A 143 -19.39 4.32 -14.11
N LEU A 144 -19.33 4.36 -12.78
CA LEU A 144 -20.00 3.38 -11.93
C LEU A 144 -21.25 3.98 -11.28
N ILE A 145 -22.32 3.20 -11.19
CA ILE A 145 -23.49 3.55 -10.38
C ILE A 145 -23.82 2.43 -9.39
N GLN A 146 -24.35 2.79 -8.22
CA GLN A 146 -24.84 1.84 -7.23
C GLN A 146 -26.11 2.36 -6.58
N ALA A 147 -27.19 1.58 -6.58
CA ALA A 147 -28.40 1.91 -5.83
C ALA A 147 -28.15 1.77 -4.32
N VAL A 148 -28.62 2.75 -3.54
CA VAL A 148 -28.55 2.77 -2.08
C VAL A 148 -29.82 3.44 -1.55
N LYS A 149 -30.67 2.69 -0.84
CA LYS A 149 -32.01 3.13 -0.40
C LYS A 149 -32.83 3.72 -1.56
N ASN A 150 -33.33 4.94 -1.42
CA ASN A 150 -34.07 5.66 -2.47
C ASN A 150 -33.16 6.49 -3.40
N LYS A 151 -31.84 6.44 -3.20
CA LYS A 151 -30.85 7.20 -3.97
C LYS A 151 -30.02 6.30 -4.88
N ARG A 152 -29.28 6.92 -5.78
CA ARG A 152 -28.27 6.32 -6.64
C ARG A 152 -26.95 7.04 -6.41
N LEU A 153 -25.93 6.29 -6.04
CA LEU A 153 -24.54 6.73 -6.09
C LEU A 153 -24.09 6.76 -7.55
N VAL A 154 -23.47 7.86 -7.96
CA VAL A 154 -22.83 8.02 -9.26
C VAL A 154 -21.34 8.32 -9.03
N ILE A 155 -20.45 7.57 -9.67
CA ILE A 155 -18.98 7.74 -9.60
C ILE A 155 -18.47 7.99 -11.02
N ASN A 156 -18.06 9.23 -11.29
CA ASN A 156 -17.52 9.60 -12.59
C ASN A 156 -16.12 9.02 -12.82
N PRO A 157 -15.73 8.72 -14.07
CA PRO A 157 -14.38 8.21 -14.40
C PRO A 157 -13.25 9.09 -13.87
N PRO A 158 -12.09 8.53 -13.51
CA PRO A 158 -10.97 9.28 -12.95
C PRO A 158 -10.26 10.12 -14.03
N TYR A 159 -9.36 11.01 -13.60
CA TYR A 159 -8.39 11.61 -14.52
C TYR A 159 -7.31 10.58 -14.91
N LYS A 160 -6.66 10.79 -16.06
CA LYS A 160 -5.41 10.09 -16.39
C LYS A 160 -4.37 10.49 -15.34
N THR A 161 -3.43 9.58 -15.07
CA THR A 161 -2.23 9.85 -14.27
C THR A 161 -1.64 11.21 -14.61
N MET A 162 -1.36 12.02 -13.57
CA MET A 162 -0.81 13.36 -13.75
C MET A 162 0.48 13.32 -14.57
N THR A 163 0.59 14.27 -15.48
CA THR A 163 1.85 14.56 -16.17
C THR A 163 2.87 15.14 -15.18
N GLU A 164 4.16 15.12 -15.54
CA GLU A 164 5.24 15.69 -14.72
C GLU A 164 4.96 17.15 -14.33
N GLY A 165 4.61 18.00 -15.31
CA GLY A 165 4.27 19.40 -15.02
C GLY A 165 2.98 19.58 -14.21
N GLU A 166 2.07 18.61 -14.17
CA GLU A 166 0.90 18.67 -13.28
C GLU A 166 1.24 18.29 -11.84
N ILE A 167 2.03 17.23 -11.64
CA ILE A 167 2.44 16.84 -10.29
C ILE A 167 3.43 17.85 -9.70
N ASP A 168 4.36 18.39 -10.48
CA ASP A 168 5.28 19.45 -10.03
C ASP A 168 4.48 20.66 -9.54
N ARG A 169 3.49 21.14 -10.32
CA ARG A 169 2.61 22.23 -9.90
C ARG A 169 1.88 21.98 -8.59
N SER A 170 1.59 20.71 -8.24
CA SER A 170 1.01 20.37 -6.94
C SER A 170 2.04 20.54 -5.84
N PHE A 171 3.23 19.94 -5.98
CA PHE A 171 4.27 19.97 -4.96
C PHE A 171 4.97 21.33 -4.80
N ASP A 172 5.00 22.14 -5.86
CA ASP A 172 5.69 23.43 -5.89
C ASP A 172 4.86 24.58 -5.30
N LEU A 173 3.61 24.34 -4.89
CA LEU A 173 2.81 25.32 -4.17
C LEU A 173 3.52 25.80 -2.90
N ASN A 174 3.19 27.01 -2.45
CA ASN A 174 3.77 27.67 -1.27
C ASN A 174 3.24 27.07 0.03
N TYR A 175 3.51 25.78 0.27
CA TYR A 175 3.15 25.10 1.51
C TYR A 175 3.96 25.65 2.68
N THR A 176 3.29 25.90 3.81
CA THR A 176 3.96 26.35 5.03
C THR A 176 4.91 25.31 5.60
N ARG A 177 4.67 24.01 5.33
CA ARG A 177 5.37 22.86 5.95
C ARG A 177 5.34 22.88 7.49
N LEU A 178 4.41 23.62 8.08
CA LEU A 178 4.26 23.77 9.53
C LEU A 178 2.88 23.29 9.96
N PRO A 179 2.74 22.73 11.17
CA PRO A 179 1.44 22.47 11.75
C PRO A 179 0.61 23.74 11.88
N HIS A 180 -0.71 23.58 11.94
CA HIS A 180 -1.60 24.71 12.16
C HIS A 180 -1.27 25.43 13.49
N PRO A 181 -1.17 26.77 13.54
CA PRO A 181 -0.72 27.51 14.73
C PRO A 181 -1.50 27.23 16.03
N ARG A 182 -2.76 26.82 15.91
CA ARG A 182 -3.61 26.36 17.03
C ARG A 182 -2.96 25.25 17.88
N TYR A 183 -2.00 24.50 17.32
CA TYR A 183 -1.31 23.41 18.03
C TYR A 183 -0.03 23.84 18.76
N ASN A 184 0.46 25.08 18.63
CA ASN A 184 1.76 25.51 19.18
C ASN A 184 1.92 25.26 20.68
N LYS A 185 0.83 25.35 21.46
CA LYS A 185 0.83 25.12 22.92
C LYS A 185 0.35 23.72 23.33
N ARG A 186 0.22 22.79 22.38
CA ARG A 186 -0.33 21.44 22.62
C ARG A 186 0.74 20.34 22.60
N GLY A 187 2.01 20.73 22.70
CA GLY A 187 3.15 19.82 22.69
C GLY A 187 3.50 19.32 21.29
N ASN A 188 4.38 18.33 21.24
CA ASN A 188 4.86 17.75 20.00
C ASN A 188 3.73 17.02 19.26
N ILE A 189 3.72 17.12 17.93
CA ILE A 189 2.80 16.39 17.06
C ILE A 189 3.58 15.23 16.44
N PRO A 190 3.41 13.98 16.92
CA PRO A 190 4.26 12.86 16.48
C PRO A 190 4.24 12.64 14.96
N ALA A 191 3.08 12.83 14.32
CA ALA A 191 2.96 12.71 12.87
C ALA A 191 3.76 13.79 12.12
N TYR A 192 3.82 15.01 12.64
CA TYR A 192 4.61 16.10 12.05
C TYR A 192 6.11 15.82 12.19
N GLU A 193 6.54 15.44 13.39
CA GLU A 193 7.96 15.12 13.66
C GLU A 193 8.48 14.00 12.76
N MET A 194 7.63 13.03 12.41
CA MET A 194 7.98 11.96 11.47
C MET A 194 8.22 12.46 10.04
N ILE A 195 7.41 13.41 9.54
CA ILE A 195 7.32 13.74 8.11
C ILE A 195 7.91 15.10 7.72
N LYS A 196 8.25 15.98 8.66
CA LYS A 196 8.65 17.37 8.34
C LYS A 196 9.85 17.48 7.39
N PHE A 197 10.76 16.50 7.44
CA PHE A 197 11.94 16.41 6.57
C PHE A 197 11.84 15.30 5.52
N SER A 198 10.64 14.84 5.18
CA SER A 198 10.45 13.92 4.05
C SER A 198 10.15 14.65 2.75
N ILE A 199 10.54 14.03 1.65
CA ILE A 199 10.39 14.53 0.28
C ILE A 199 9.85 13.38 -0.58
N ASN A 200 8.66 13.60 -1.14
CA ASN A 200 7.98 12.60 -1.97
C ASN A 200 8.31 12.81 -3.45
N MET A 201 8.94 11.84 -4.11
CA MET A 201 9.39 11.89 -5.50
C MET A 201 8.30 11.48 -6.51
N HIS A 202 7.34 10.66 -6.10
CA HIS A 202 6.27 10.17 -6.97
C HIS A 202 5.05 9.69 -6.17
N ARG A 203 3.90 9.61 -6.87
CA ARG A 203 2.66 8.99 -6.41
C ARG A 203 2.30 7.78 -7.28
N GLY A 204 1.53 6.86 -6.73
CA GLY A 204 1.08 5.64 -7.40
C GLY A 204 1.92 4.40 -7.04
N CYS A 205 1.39 3.21 -7.35
CA CYS A 205 2.10 1.94 -7.17
C CYS A 205 1.51 0.87 -8.09
N PHE A 206 2.34 0.29 -8.96
CA PHE A 206 1.93 -0.77 -9.88
C PHE A 206 2.00 -2.19 -9.28
N GLY A 207 2.24 -2.29 -7.97
CA GLY A 207 2.41 -3.56 -7.27
C GLY A 207 1.15 -4.40 -7.19
N GLY A 208 -0.02 -3.77 -7.02
CA GLY A 208 -1.32 -4.45 -7.01
C GLY A 208 -1.54 -5.44 -5.87
N CYS A 209 -0.84 -5.28 -4.74
CA CYS A 209 -0.93 -6.18 -3.58
C CYS A 209 -2.38 -6.23 -3.04
N SER A 210 -2.88 -7.43 -2.75
CA SER A 210 -4.31 -7.65 -2.49
C SER A 210 -4.84 -7.03 -1.20
N PHE A 211 -3.96 -6.58 -0.30
CA PHE A 211 -4.26 -5.96 1.00
C PHE A 211 -3.85 -4.48 1.06
N CYS A 212 -3.34 -3.90 -0.04
CA CYS A 212 -2.86 -2.54 -0.10
C CYS A 212 -3.83 -1.65 -0.88
N THR A 213 -3.97 -0.38 -0.48
CA THR A 213 -4.90 0.59 -1.08
C THR A 213 -4.22 1.68 -1.89
N ILE A 214 -2.89 1.64 -2.04
CA ILE A 214 -2.16 2.66 -2.80
C ILE A 214 -2.67 2.74 -4.24
N SER A 215 -2.85 1.62 -4.94
CA SER A 215 -3.38 1.63 -6.31
C SER A 215 -4.83 2.12 -6.37
N ALA A 216 -5.66 1.75 -5.37
CA ALA A 216 -7.07 2.16 -5.30
C ALA A 216 -7.25 3.66 -4.99
N HIS A 217 -6.27 4.31 -4.36
CA HIS A 217 -6.31 5.73 -3.99
C HIS A 217 -5.42 6.61 -4.89
N GLN A 218 -4.14 6.27 -5.03
CA GLN A 218 -3.18 7.05 -5.83
C GLN A 218 -3.11 6.63 -7.30
N GLY A 219 -3.68 5.48 -7.65
CA GLY A 219 -3.59 4.90 -8.99
C GLY A 219 -2.46 3.88 -9.14
N LYS A 220 -2.63 2.99 -10.12
CA LYS A 220 -1.66 1.96 -10.51
C LYS A 220 -0.40 2.55 -11.16
N PHE A 221 -0.58 3.60 -11.97
CA PHE A 221 0.50 4.20 -12.76
C PHE A 221 1.24 5.26 -11.95
N ILE A 222 2.53 5.43 -12.24
CA ILE A 222 3.38 6.33 -11.47
C ILE A 222 3.31 7.75 -12.04
N ALA A 223 2.88 8.70 -11.21
CA ALA A 223 3.04 10.13 -11.47
C ALA A 223 4.35 10.56 -10.81
N SER A 224 5.37 10.87 -11.61
CA SER A 224 6.71 11.24 -11.13
C SER A 224 6.93 12.74 -11.24
N ARG A 225 7.50 13.33 -10.19
CA ARG A 225 7.96 14.73 -10.24
C ARG A 225 9.21 14.86 -11.11
N SER A 226 9.46 16.06 -11.62
CA SER A 226 10.75 16.36 -12.24
C SER A 226 11.85 16.33 -11.18
N GLU A 227 13.07 16.04 -11.63
CA GLU A 227 14.26 16.17 -10.79
C GLU A 227 14.36 17.59 -10.22
N LYS A 228 14.09 18.61 -11.05
CA LYS A 228 14.12 20.01 -10.63
C LYS A 228 13.19 20.27 -9.43
N SER A 229 11.92 19.88 -9.52
CA SER A 229 10.96 20.09 -8.42
C SER A 229 11.42 19.37 -7.14
N ILE A 230 12.00 18.18 -7.25
CA ILE A 230 12.52 17.43 -6.10
C ILE A 230 13.69 18.18 -5.45
N LEU A 231 14.67 18.64 -6.25
CA LEU A 231 15.83 19.37 -5.74
C LEU A 231 15.46 20.74 -5.16
N ASP A 232 14.51 21.46 -5.78
CA ASP A 232 13.98 22.71 -5.22
C ASP A 232 13.34 22.49 -3.83
N GLU A 233 12.68 21.34 -3.61
CA GLU A 233 12.15 20.99 -2.30
C GLU A 233 13.26 20.58 -1.31
N VAL A 234 14.33 19.92 -1.76
CA VAL A 234 15.53 19.66 -0.95
C VAL A 234 16.10 20.98 -0.44
N ASP A 235 16.23 22.01 -1.29
CA ASP A 235 16.73 23.33 -0.91
C ASP A 235 15.81 24.00 0.13
N LYS A 236 14.49 23.92 -0.05
CA LYS A 236 13.50 24.43 0.91
C LYS A 236 13.61 23.73 2.26
N VAL A 237 13.70 22.39 2.27
CA VAL A 237 13.81 21.58 3.50
C VAL A 237 15.11 21.86 4.22
N THR A 238 16.23 21.96 3.49
CA THR A 238 17.55 22.23 4.08
C THR A 238 17.69 23.64 4.64
N SER A 239 16.77 24.54 4.27
CA SER A 239 16.70 25.92 4.76
C SER A 239 15.81 26.09 6.00
N LEU A 240 15.14 25.03 6.46
CA LEU A 240 14.35 25.06 7.70
C LEU A 240 15.27 25.19 8.93
N ALA A 241 14.91 26.04 9.88
CA ALA A 241 15.74 26.38 11.04
C ALA A 241 16.11 25.17 11.93
N ASP A 242 15.24 24.16 11.99
CA ASP A 242 15.45 22.95 12.78
C ASP A 242 16.10 21.80 12.00
N PHE A 243 16.44 21.99 10.71
CA PHE A 243 17.09 20.98 9.90
C PHE A 243 18.53 20.71 10.37
N LYS A 244 18.87 19.43 10.57
CA LYS A 244 20.18 19.00 11.12
C LYS A 244 21.05 18.24 10.11
N GLY A 245 20.67 18.27 8.83
CA GLY A 245 21.38 17.59 7.75
C GLY A 245 20.80 16.22 7.36
N TYR A 246 19.65 15.81 7.90
CA TYR A 246 19.06 14.50 7.64
C TYR A 246 17.68 14.63 6.98
N ILE A 247 17.54 14.12 5.77
CA ILE A 247 16.24 13.94 5.10
C ILE A 247 15.65 12.61 5.58
N SER A 248 14.46 12.64 6.17
CA SER A 248 13.88 11.48 6.88
C SER A 248 13.33 10.40 5.93
N ASP A 249 12.88 10.80 4.74
CA ASP A 249 12.48 9.90 3.66
C ASP A 249 12.63 10.63 2.32
N LEU A 250 13.27 9.99 1.35
CA LEU A 250 13.36 10.44 -0.04
C LEU A 250 12.89 9.29 -0.93
N GLY A 251 11.66 9.38 -1.42
CA GLY A 251 11.04 8.26 -2.13
C GLY A 251 9.57 8.46 -2.42
N GLY A 252 8.80 7.38 -2.44
CA GLY A 252 7.35 7.42 -2.65
C GLY A 252 6.66 6.27 -1.93
N PRO A 253 5.37 6.03 -2.18
CA PRO A 253 4.60 4.98 -1.52
C PRO A 253 5.26 3.59 -1.61
N SER A 254 5.90 3.31 -2.74
CA SER A 254 6.90 2.26 -2.89
C SER A 254 8.18 2.93 -3.35
N ALA A 255 9.22 2.97 -2.51
CA ALA A 255 10.31 3.92 -2.71
C ALA A 255 10.96 3.81 -4.10
N ASN A 256 11.20 2.58 -4.57
CA ASN A 256 11.98 2.28 -5.75
C ASN A 256 11.20 2.20 -7.08
N MET A 257 10.17 3.04 -7.27
CA MET A 257 9.32 3.08 -8.48
C MET A 257 9.38 4.40 -9.26
N TYR A 258 10.23 5.34 -8.86
CA TYR A 258 10.34 6.65 -9.50
C TYR A 258 10.63 6.53 -11.01
N LYS A 259 9.92 7.29 -11.84
CA LYS A 259 9.97 7.33 -13.33
C LYS A 259 9.61 6.04 -14.07
N MET A 260 9.36 4.94 -13.38
CA MET A 260 8.96 3.68 -14.01
C MET A 260 7.57 3.77 -14.64
N LYS A 261 7.47 3.43 -15.92
CA LYS A 261 6.22 3.46 -16.69
C LYS A 261 6.23 2.44 -17.83
N GLY A 262 5.12 2.32 -18.55
CA GLY A 262 5.09 1.52 -19.78
C GLY A 262 6.01 2.10 -20.85
N LYS A 263 6.76 1.24 -21.53
CA LYS A 263 7.61 1.57 -22.68
C LYS A 263 6.74 2.06 -23.85
N ASP A 264 5.63 1.36 -24.10
CA ASP A 264 4.55 1.76 -25.01
C ASP A 264 3.26 2.06 -24.23
N GLU A 265 2.85 3.33 -24.23
CA GLU A 265 1.64 3.80 -23.55
C GLU A 265 0.34 3.28 -24.20
N SER A 266 0.35 2.94 -25.49
CA SER A 266 -0.84 2.43 -26.19
C SER A 266 -1.27 1.04 -25.70
N ILE A 267 -0.31 0.24 -25.25
CA ILE A 267 -0.56 -1.05 -24.57
C ILE A 267 -1.14 -0.79 -23.18
N CYS A 268 -0.60 0.19 -22.45
CA CYS A 268 -1.08 0.57 -21.12
C CYS A 268 -2.51 1.08 -21.15
N GLU A 269 -2.90 1.83 -22.18
CA GLU A 269 -4.24 2.38 -22.34
C GLU A 269 -5.33 1.29 -22.39
N LYS A 270 -5.01 0.14 -22.97
CA LYS A 270 -5.93 -1.02 -23.10
C LYS A 270 -5.81 -2.00 -21.93
N CYS A 271 -4.86 -1.80 -21.02
CA CYS A 271 -4.56 -2.74 -19.94
C CYS A 271 -5.58 -2.65 -18.79
N SER A 272 -6.14 -3.78 -18.39
CA SER A 272 -7.03 -3.92 -17.24
C SER A 272 -6.43 -4.72 -16.07
N SER A 273 -5.16 -5.16 -16.21
CA SER A 273 -4.49 -5.94 -15.16
C SER A 273 -4.33 -5.13 -13.87
N PRO A 274 -4.59 -5.69 -12.69
CA PRO A 274 -4.43 -4.97 -11.41
C PRO A 274 -2.97 -4.80 -10.99
N SER A 275 -2.01 -5.51 -11.60
CA SER A 275 -0.58 -5.44 -11.28
C SER A 275 0.27 -5.47 -12.55
N CYS A 276 1.40 -4.76 -12.53
CA CYS A 276 2.43 -4.87 -13.56
C CYS A 276 3.56 -5.84 -13.18
N ILE A 277 3.57 -6.37 -11.97
CA ILE A 277 4.66 -7.20 -11.43
C ILE A 277 4.17 -8.45 -10.72
N HIS A 278 2.95 -8.88 -11.04
CA HIS A 278 2.37 -10.13 -10.57
C HIS A 278 1.45 -10.72 -11.65
N PRO A 279 1.54 -12.04 -11.95
CA PRO A 279 2.47 -13.02 -11.36
C PRO A 279 3.91 -12.89 -11.86
N VAL A 280 4.11 -12.18 -12.98
CA VAL A 280 5.42 -11.87 -13.57
C VAL A 280 5.52 -10.37 -13.86
N VAL A 281 6.74 -9.88 -14.09
CA VAL A 281 6.96 -8.51 -14.55
C VAL A 281 6.41 -8.35 -15.98
N CYS A 282 5.60 -7.33 -16.20
CA CYS A 282 5.07 -6.98 -17.51
C CYS A 282 6.22 -6.62 -18.45
N SER A 283 6.27 -7.25 -19.63
CA SER A 283 7.32 -6.99 -20.64
C SER A 283 7.36 -5.53 -21.11
N ASN A 284 6.22 -4.85 -21.07
CA ASN A 284 6.09 -3.44 -21.41
C ASN A 284 6.53 -2.50 -20.27
N LEU A 285 6.76 -2.98 -19.04
CA LEU A 285 7.16 -2.10 -17.94
C LEU A 285 8.66 -1.77 -18.03
N ASP A 286 9.01 -0.49 -18.03
CA ASP A 286 10.35 -0.05 -17.70
C ASP A 286 10.58 -0.17 -16.19
N THR A 287 11.67 -0.84 -15.83
CA THR A 287 12.06 -1.11 -14.44
C THR A 287 13.47 -0.60 -14.14
N SER A 288 13.95 0.39 -14.90
CA SER A 288 15.23 1.04 -14.64
C SER A 288 15.19 1.90 -13.37
N HIS A 289 16.18 1.71 -12.48
CA HIS A 289 16.36 2.55 -11.29
C HIS A 289 17.29 3.75 -11.52
N LYS A 290 17.88 3.89 -12.71
CA LYS A 290 18.86 4.95 -13.02
C LYS A 290 18.37 6.37 -12.66
N PRO A 291 17.16 6.82 -13.07
CA PRO A 291 16.73 8.18 -12.76
C PRO A 291 16.65 8.46 -11.25
N MET A 292 16.34 7.43 -10.47
CA MET A 292 16.26 7.53 -9.02
C MET A 292 17.64 7.56 -8.37
N THR A 293 18.56 6.71 -8.83
CA THR A 293 19.96 6.70 -8.39
C THR A 293 20.65 8.04 -8.66
N GLU A 294 20.37 8.70 -9.78
CA GLU A 294 20.93 10.02 -10.08
C GLU A 294 20.44 11.11 -9.12
N ILE A 295 19.15 11.10 -8.74
CA ILE A 295 18.63 12.01 -7.73
C ILE A 295 19.32 11.77 -6.38
N TYR A 296 19.51 10.52 -6.00
CA TYR A 296 20.21 10.15 -4.77
C TYR A 296 21.63 10.70 -4.73
N LYS A 297 22.40 10.56 -5.82
CA LYS A 297 23.75 11.12 -5.92
C LYS A 297 23.75 12.65 -5.83
N LYS A 298 22.79 13.32 -6.47
CA LYS A 298 22.65 14.79 -6.41
C LYS A 298 22.30 15.29 -5.02
N VAL A 299 21.39 14.60 -4.32
CA VAL A 299 21.04 14.93 -2.93
C VAL A 299 22.21 14.68 -1.98
N ASP A 300 22.97 13.60 -2.18
CA ASP A 300 24.19 13.33 -1.41
C ASP A 300 25.28 14.39 -1.61
N ALA A 301 25.33 15.02 -2.79
CA ALA A 301 26.28 16.07 -3.10
C ALA A 301 25.88 17.45 -2.54
N HIS A 302 24.65 17.60 -2.03
CA HIS A 302 24.17 18.87 -1.51
C HIS A 302 24.84 19.22 -0.17
N GLU A 303 25.51 20.36 -0.07
CA GLU A 303 26.38 20.75 1.06
C GLU A 303 25.72 20.68 2.46
N LYS A 304 24.44 21.04 2.55
CA LYS A 304 23.68 21.00 3.81
C LYS A 304 23.16 19.60 4.18
N VAL A 305 23.21 18.63 3.27
CA VAL A 305 22.70 17.27 3.48
C VAL A 305 23.85 16.37 3.91
N LYS A 306 23.76 15.81 5.12
CA LYS A 306 24.68 14.78 5.62
C LYS A 306 24.28 13.40 5.13
N LYS A 307 22.96 13.14 5.10
CA LYS A 307 22.40 11.86 4.65
C LYS A 307 20.91 12.01 4.30
N ALA A 308 20.49 11.39 3.22
CA ALA A 308 19.07 11.19 2.92
C ALA A 308 18.69 9.73 3.13
N PHE A 309 17.55 9.46 3.76
CA PHE A 309 17.13 8.10 4.05
C PHE A 309 16.00 7.62 3.14
N VAL A 310 15.93 6.31 2.94
CA VAL A 310 14.75 5.61 2.44
C VAL A 310 14.01 5.03 3.64
N GLY A 311 12.99 5.77 4.10
CA GLY A 311 12.11 5.38 5.20
C GLY A 311 10.96 4.47 4.74
N SER A 312 10.59 4.56 3.47
CA SER A 312 9.57 3.74 2.80
C SER A 312 10.13 2.39 2.33
N GLY A 313 9.27 1.37 2.23
CA GLY A 313 9.69 0.03 1.77
C GLY A 313 10.06 0.00 0.29
N ILE A 314 11.08 -0.80 -0.06
CA ILE A 314 11.43 -1.09 -1.46
C ILE A 314 10.84 -2.43 -1.92
N ARG A 315 10.48 -2.51 -3.21
CA ARG A 315 10.19 -3.77 -3.89
C ARG A 315 11.47 -4.49 -4.22
N TYR A 316 11.91 -5.36 -3.31
CA TYR A 316 13.12 -6.16 -3.48
C TYR A 316 13.05 -7.08 -4.70
N ASP A 317 11.85 -7.52 -5.08
CA ASP A 317 11.62 -8.39 -6.23
C ASP A 317 12.01 -7.74 -7.56
N LEU A 318 11.93 -6.41 -7.66
CA LEU A 318 12.42 -5.67 -8.83
C LEU A 318 13.95 -5.67 -8.96
N LEU A 319 14.69 -6.06 -7.92
CA LEU A 319 16.15 -5.97 -7.83
C LEU A 319 16.82 -7.35 -7.96
N VAL A 320 16.08 -8.36 -8.40
CA VAL A 320 16.53 -9.76 -8.51
C VAL A 320 16.38 -10.22 -9.95
N ASP A 321 17.52 -10.57 -10.57
CA ASP A 321 17.60 -10.89 -12.01
C ASP A 321 16.74 -12.11 -12.40
N ASP A 322 16.56 -13.08 -11.48
CA ASP A 322 15.68 -14.23 -11.65
C ASP A 322 14.20 -13.85 -11.85
N PHE A 323 13.80 -12.67 -11.39
CA PHE A 323 12.42 -12.16 -11.50
C PHE A 323 12.29 -11.01 -12.49
N ASN A 324 13.28 -10.11 -12.51
CA ASN A 324 13.32 -8.93 -13.36
C ASN A 324 14.60 -8.94 -14.20
N LYS A 325 14.46 -9.27 -15.48
CA LYS A 325 15.60 -9.41 -16.40
C LYS A 325 16.17 -8.07 -16.91
N ASN A 326 15.54 -6.94 -16.58
CA ASN A 326 15.94 -5.62 -17.07
C ASN A 326 17.13 -5.04 -16.27
N ASN A 327 18.24 -5.78 -16.19
CA ASN A 327 19.46 -5.40 -15.48
C ASN A 327 20.73 -5.54 -16.35
N GLU A 328 20.60 -5.56 -17.68
CA GLU A 328 21.73 -5.74 -18.60
C GLU A 328 22.79 -4.62 -18.47
N ASP A 329 22.36 -3.43 -18.07
CA ASP A 329 23.20 -2.25 -17.84
C ASP A 329 23.60 -2.07 -16.36
N ASN A 330 23.41 -3.09 -15.53
CA ASN A 330 23.76 -3.13 -14.10
C ASN A 330 23.04 -2.08 -13.22
N ASN A 331 21.92 -1.53 -13.70
CA ASN A 331 21.22 -0.45 -12.99
C ASN A 331 20.62 -0.87 -11.63
N HIS A 332 20.19 -2.12 -11.46
CA HIS A 332 19.65 -2.60 -10.19
C HIS A 332 20.73 -2.73 -9.13
N ASP A 333 21.91 -3.22 -9.52
CA ASP A 333 23.03 -3.41 -8.61
C ASP A 333 23.65 -2.07 -8.20
N GLU A 334 23.73 -1.10 -9.13
CA GLU A 334 24.13 0.28 -8.83
C GLU A 334 23.16 0.93 -7.83
N TYR A 335 21.85 0.83 -8.08
CA TYR A 335 20.84 1.34 -7.16
C TYR A 335 20.94 0.69 -5.78
N LEU A 336 21.09 -0.64 -5.74
CA LEU A 336 21.18 -1.39 -4.49
C LEU A 336 22.43 -1.02 -3.70
N GLU A 337 23.59 -0.88 -4.35
CA GLU A 337 24.83 -0.44 -3.72
C GLU A 337 24.70 1.00 -3.17
N GLN A 338 24.11 1.92 -3.94
CA GLN A 338 23.83 3.29 -3.49
C GLN A 338 22.91 3.31 -2.24
N VAL A 339 21.79 2.59 -2.26
CA VAL A 339 20.87 2.53 -1.11
C VAL A 339 21.53 1.94 0.12
N ILE A 340 22.22 0.80 -0.02
CA ILE A 340 22.80 0.10 1.12
C ILE A 340 23.89 0.92 1.79
N THR A 341 24.73 1.58 0.99
CA THR A 341 25.86 2.35 1.51
C THR A 341 25.43 3.70 2.08
N ARG A 342 24.42 4.36 1.48
CA ARG A 342 24.13 5.76 1.77
C ARG A 342 22.72 6.12 2.21
N HIS A 343 21.71 5.26 2.02
CA HIS A 343 20.32 5.66 2.28
C HIS A 343 19.58 4.83 3.32
N ILE A 344 20.26 3.94 4.03
CA ILE A 344 19.68 3.21 5.16
C ILE A 344 19.89 3.97 6.49
N SER A 345 18.81 4.11 7.26
CA SER A 345 18.83 4.57 8.65
C SER A 345 18.93 3.39 9.62
N GLY A 346 20.10 2.75 9.66
CA GLY A 346 20.40 1.60 10.52
C GLY A 346 19.85 0.26 10.05
N ARG A 347 18.62 0.20 9.50
CA ARG A 347 17.98 -1.05 9.05
C ARG A 347 17.25 -0.85 7.72
N LEU A 348 17.43 -1.77 6.77
CA LEU A 348 16.67 -1.75 5.51
C LEU A 348 15.34 -2.48 5.69
N LYS A 349 14.28 -1.79 5.30
CA LYS A 349 12.90 -2.26 5.34
C LYS A 349 12.49 -2.89 4.02
N VAL A 350 12.14 -4.17 4.06
CA VAL A 350 11.64 -4.92 2.90
C VAL A 350 10.43 -5.74 3.30
N ALA A 351 9.50 -5.95 2.39
CA ALA A 351 8.20 -6.54 2.71
C ALA A 351 7.93 -7.81 1.87
N PRO A 352 8.55 -8.96 2.24
CA PRO A 352 8.21 -10.26 1.67
C PRO A 352 6.80 -10.72 2.06
N GLU A 353 6.27 -10.24 3.19
CA GLU A 353 4.94 -10.49 3.76
C GLU A 353 4.67 -11.92 4.22
N HIS A 354 5.15 -12.93 3.49
CA HIS A 354 4.99 -14.34 3.84
C HIS A 354 6.07 -15.20 3.15
N THR A 355 6.20 -16.45 3.57
CA THR A 355 7.06 -17.46 2.91
C THR A 355 6.32 -18.49 2.04
N SER A 356 4.98 -18.59 2.17
CA SER A 356 4.18 -19.65 1.55
C SER A 356 3.70 -19.17 0.19
N ASP A 357 4.03 -19.89 -0.88
CA ASP A 357 3.62 -19.53 -2.25
C ASP A 357 2.09 -19.47 -2.40
N ASN A 358 1.36 -20.28 -1.64
CA ASN A 358 -0.11 -20.25 -1.64
C ASN A 358 -0.63 -18.93 -1.08
N THR A 359 -0.16 -18.52 0.10
CA THR A 359 -0.55 -17.24 0.70
C THR A 359 -0.05 -16.05 -0.13
N LEU A 360 1.20 -16.11 -0.61
CA LEU A 360 1.81 -15.05 -1.45
C LEU A 360 1.02 -14.82 -2.75
N ARG A 361 0.50 -15.88 -3.37
CA ARG A 361 -0.35 -15.78 -4.55
C ARG A 361 -1.64 -15.01 -4.26
N VAL A 362 -2.29 -15.26 -3.11
CA VAL A 362 -3.47 -14.48 -2.68
C VAL A 362 -3.09 -13.04 -2.35
N MET A 363 -1.91 -12.82 -1.77
CA MET A 363 -1.31 -11.50 -1.50
C MET A 363 -0.94 -10.73 -2.78
N ARG A 364 -0.90 -11.40 -3.94
CA ARG A 364 -0.32 -10.90 -5.19
C ARG A 364 1.15 -10.48 -5.05
N LYS A 365 1.92 -11.32 -4.34
CA LYS A 365 3.36 -11.18 -4.13
C LYS A 365 4.11 -12.32 -4.85
N PRO A 366 5.37 -12.10 -5.24
CA PRO A 366 6.20 -13.15 -5.82
C PRO A 366 6.66 -14.15 -4.75
N SER A 367 7.18 -15.30 -5.18
CA SER A 367 7.69 -16.35 -4.30
C SER A 367 8.81 -15.86 -3.38
N PHE A 368 8.85 -16.40 -2.16
CA PHE A 368 9.86 -16.04 -1.16
C PHE A 368 11.30 -16.39 -1.59
N LYS A 369 11.49 -17.28 -2.57
CA LYS A 369 12.81 -17.54 -3.17
C LYS A 369 13.53 -16.27 -3.65
N HIS A 370 12.79 -15.27 -4.13
CA HIS A 370 13.38 -14.01 -4.58
C HIS A 370 13.90 -13.17 -3.41
N PHE A 371 13.32 -13.32 -2.22
CA PHE A 371 13.86 -12.69 -1.02
C PHE A 371 15.20 -13.31 -0.61
N HIS A 372 15.37 -14.63 -0.73
CA HIS A 372 16.67 -15.28 -0.51
C HIS A 372 17.74 -14.71 -1.45
N LYS A 373 17.43 -14.57 -2.74
CA LYS A 373 18.34 -13.97 -3.73
C LYS A 373 18.67 -12.51 -3.44
N PHE A 374 17.67 -11.73 -3.07
CA PHE A 374 17.89 -10.34 -2.65
C PHE A 374 18.81 -10.28 -1.42
N LYS A 375 18.60 -11.15 -0.42
CA LYS A 375 19.44 -11.22 0.78
C LYS A 375 20.89 -11.59 0.44
N GLU A 376 21.11 -12.51 -0.51
CA GLU A 376 22.46 -12.84 -1.00
C GLU A 376 23.18 -11.59 -1.56
N LYS A 377 22.51 -10.79 -2.41
CA LYS A 377 23.05 -9.53 -2.93
C LYS A 377 23.32 -8.52 -1.80
N TYR A 378 22.35 -8.35 -0.88
CA TYR A 378 22.46 -7.44 0.25
C TYR A 378 23.65 -7.77 1.17
N ASP A 379 23.82 -9.04 1.53
CA ASP A 379 24.91 -9.49 2.40
C ASP A 379 26.28 -9.34 1.71
N ALA A 380 26.34 -9.57 0.39
CA ALA A 380 27.55 -9.39 -0.39
C ALA A 380 28.01 -7.91 -0.41
N ILE A 381 27.10 -6.98 -0.68
CA ILE A 381 27.38 -5.53 -0.66
C ILE A 381 27.73 -5.07 0.76
N SER A 382 26.97 -5.51 1.76
CA SER A 382 27.25 -5.16 3.17
C SER A 382 28.64 -5.64 3.59
N LYS A 383 29.03 -6.86 3.21
CA LYS A 383 30.37 -7.39 3.47
C LYS A 383 31.46 -6.63 2.71
N LYS A 384 31.23 -6.28 1.43
CA LYS A 384 32.15 -5.49 0.59
C LYS A 384 32.50 -4.15 1.26
N HIS A 385 31.50 -3.49 1.86
CA HIS A 385 31.64 -2.17 2.50
C HIS A 385 31.79 -2.20 4.02
N ASN A 386 31.99 -3.38 4.62
CA ASN A 386 32.10 -3.57 6.06
C ASN A 386 30.92 -2.94 6.87
N LEU A 387 29.71 -3.05 6.33
CA LEU A 387 28.49 -2.51 6.93
C LEU A 387 27.83 -3.56 7.81
N ASN A 388 27.50 -3.17 9.05
CA ASN A 388 26.74 -4.00 9.98
C ASN A 388 25.31 -3.45 10.12
N GLN A 389 24.51 -3.60 9.07
CA GLN A 389 23.14 -3.10 9.00
C GLN A 389 22.19 -4.28 8.77
N PRO A 390 21.31 -4.64 9.71
CA PRO A 390 20.42 -5.77 9.54
C PRO A 390 19.25 -5.41 8.62
N LEU A 391 18.81 -6.41 7.85
CA LEU A 391 17.56 -6.39 7.11
C LEU A 391 16.38 -6.64 8.06
N ILE A 392 15.32 -5.83 7.98
CA ILE A 392 14.03 -6.14 8.62
C ILE A 392 13.02 -6.54 7.55
N PRO A 393 12.65 -7.83 7.49
CA PRO A 393 11.48 -8.25 6.74
C PRO A 393 10.18 -7.95 7.49
N TYR A 394 9.21 -7.37 6.80
CA TYR A 394 7.82 -7.29 7.26
C TYR A 394 7.07 -8.56 6.86
N PHE A 395 6.45 -9.18 7.85
CA PHE A 395 5.60 -10.35 7.69
C PHE A 395 4.21 -10.08 8.26
N ILE A 396 3.20 -10.65 7.62
CA ILE A 396 1.78 -10.47 7.94
C ILE A 396 1.21 -11.81 8.40
N SER A 397 0.69 -11.88 9.62
CA SER A 397 -0.17 -12.99 10.08
C SER A 397 -1.62 -12.80 9.66
N SER A 398 -2.41 -13.88 9.68
CA SER A 398 -3.88 -13.83 9.58
C SER A 398 -4.42 -13.28 8.27
N HIS A 399 -3.58 -13.23 7.23
CA HIS A 399 -4.04 -12.90 5.89
C HIS A 399 -4.99 -14.00 5.36
N PRO A 400 -6.03 -13.66 4.58
CA PRO A 400 -6.88 -14.66 3.93
C PRO A 400 -6.07 -15.69 3.12
N GLY A 401 -6.42 -16.97 3.27
CA GLY A 401 -5.69 -18.07 2.65
C GLY A 401 -4.37 -18.44 3.33
N CYS A 402 -4.13 -17.97 4.55
CA CYS A 402 -3.05 -18.41 5.43
C CYS A 402 -3.58 -19.44 6.43
N GLU A 403 -3.06 -20.66 6.39
CA GLU A 403 -3.37 -21.72 7.36
C GLU A 403 -2.32 -21.78 8.48
N ASP A 404 -2.61 -22.51 9.56
CA ASP A 404 -1.68 -22.64 10.70
C ASP A 404 -0.32 -23.22 10.28
N GLU A 405 -0.32 -24.14 9.32
CA GLU A 405 0.91 -24.72 8.77
C GLU A 405 1.73 -23.69 7.98
N ASP A 406 1.09 -22.76 7.26
CA ASP A 406 1.78 -21.68 6.55
C ASP A 406 2.53 -20.78 7.55
N MET A 407 1.89 -20.43 8.68
CA MET A 407 2.50 -19.63 9.74
C MET A 407 3.65 -20.35 10.46
N ALA A 408 3.49 -21.65 10.72
CA ALA A 408 4.53 -22.46 11.32
C ALA A 408 5.76 -22.58 10.39
N ASN A 409 5.54 -22.79 9.09
CA ASN A 409 6.58 -22.78 8.06
C ASN A 409 7.31 -21.44 7.98
N LEU A 410 6.56 -20.32 7.98
CA LEU A 410 7.12 -18.97 8.01
C LEU A 410 8.05 -18.80 9.22
N ALA A 411 7.57 -19.14 10.42
CA ALA A 411 8.36 -19.03 11.63
C ALA A 411 9.62 -19.92 11.61
N ALA A 412 9.53 -21.14 11.05
CA ALA A 412 10.66 -22.06 10.93
C ALA A 412 11.72 -21.53 9.94
N GLU A 413 11.29 -21.08 8.76
CA GLU A 413 12.20 -20.57 7.73
C GLU A 413 12.88 -19.27 8.18
N THR A 414 12.13 -18.34 8.78
CA THR A 414 12.72 -17.10 9.32
C THR A 414 13.70 -17.36 10.47
N LYS A 415 13.42 -18.36 11.33
CA LYS A 415 14.37 -18.84 12.36
C LYS A 415 15.67 -19.34 11.72
N GLU A 416 15.58 -20.15 10.68
CA GLU A 416 16.74 -20.73 9.98
C GLU A 416 17.60 -19.65 9.31
N MET A 417 16.96 -18.59 8.83
CA MET A 417 17.63 -17.38 8.32
C MET A 417 18.21 -16.48 9.44
N GLY A 418 18.05 -16.85 10.70
CA GLY A 418 18.58 -16.12 11.86
C GLY A 418 17.73 -14.91 12.28
N PHE A 419 16.50 -14.77 11.79
CA PHE A 419 15.61 -13.70 12.21
C PHE A 419 14.91 -14.05 13.53
N LYS A 420 14.94 -13.10 14.47
CA LYS A 420 14.02 -13.06 15.61
C LYS A 420 13.09 -11.89 15.38
N LEU A 421 11.89 -12.19 14.92
CA LEU A 421 10.92 -11.16 14.56
C LEU A 421 10.32 -10.56 15.83
N GLU A 422 10.31 -9.23 15.90
CA GLU A 422 9.69 -8.44 16.98
C GLU A 422 8.61 -7.53 16.42
N GLN A 423 8.86 -6.96 15.23
CA GLN A 423 7.91 -6.13 14.50
C GLN A 423 7.20 -6.99 13.46
N VAL A 424 6.03 -7.46 13.82
CA VAL A 424 5.16 -8.27 12.95
C VAL A 424 3.81 -7.58 12.83
N GLN A 425 3.18 -7.73 11.68
CA GLN A 425 1.89 -7.13 11.42
C GLN A 425 0.81 -8.21 11.41
N ASP A 426 -0.32 -7.89 12.01
CA ASP A 426 -1.52 -8.70 11.86
C ASP A 426 -2.39 -8.12 10.74
N PHE A 427 -2.96 -8.97 9.89
CA PHE A 427 -3.83 -8.50 8.82
C PHE A 427 -5.03 -7.76 9.40
N THR A 428 -5.19 -6.51 8.98
CA THR A 428 -6.34 -5.68 9.34
C THR A 428 -7.13 -5.38 8.06
N PRO A 429 -8.38 -5.86 7.94
CA PRO A 429 -9.19 -5.59 6.77
C PRO A 429 -9.31 -4.09 6.52
N THR A 430 -8.87 -3.67 5.33
CA THR A 430 -8.92 -2.29 4.86
C THR A 430 -9.91 -2.20 3.70
N PRO A 431 -10.87 -1.26 3.72
CA PRO A 431 -11.84 -1.10 2.64
C PRO A 431 -11.17 -1.02 1.26
N MET A 432 -11.87 -1.52 0.24
CA MET A 432 -11.40 -1.58 -1.14
C MET A 432 -10.10 -2.36 -1.36
N THR A 433 -9.97 -3.51 -0.69
CA THR A 433 -8.89 -4.47 -0.94
C THR A 433 -9.47 -5.86 -1.20
N VAL A 434 -8.83 -6.63 -2.10
CA VAL A 434 -9.20 -8.03 -2.40
C VAL A 434 -9.19 -8.87 -1.12
N ALA A 435 -8.17 -8.72 -0.28
CA ALA A 435 -8.04 -9.45 0.98
C ALA A 435 -9.23 -9.18 1.91
N THR A 436 -9.73 -7.94 1.96
CA THR A 436 -10.91 -7.61 2.77
C THR A 436 -12.19 -8.21 2.21
N VAL A 437 -12.33 -8.29 0.89
CA VAL A 437 -13.46 -9.00 0.28
C VAL A 437 -13.41 -10.48 0.61
N ILE A 438 -12.23 -11.11 0.52
CA ILE A 438 -12.08 -12.52 0.91
C ILE A 438 -12.41 -12.70 2.39
N TYR A 439 -11.88 -11.82 3.26
CA TYR A 439 -12.14 -11.85 4.69
C TYR A 439 -13.65 -11.81 4.98
N TYR A 440 -14.39 -10.88 4.39
CA TYR A 440 -15.81 -10.71 4.66
C TYR A 440 -16.69 -11.77 3.97
N ALA A 441 -16.50 -11.94 2.66
CA ALA A 441 -17.35 -12.77 1.78
C ALA A 441 -16.97 -14.26 1.80
N GLY A 442 -15.75 -14.60 2.24
CA GLY A 442 -15.24 -15.97 2.24
C GLY A 442 -14.81 -16.47 0.86
N VAL A 443 -14.90 -15.65 -0.19
CA VAL A 443 -14.56 -16.01 -1.57
C VAL A 443 -13.65 -14.98 -2.23
N HIS A 444 -12.84 -15.43 -3.18
CA HIS A 444 -12.02 -14.55 -4.00
C HIS A 444 -12.86 -13.83 -5.08
N PRO A 445 -12.85 -12.50 -5.16
CA PRO A 445 -13.81 -11.75 -6.00
C PRO A 445 -13.72 -12.03 -7.50
N TYR A 446 -12.57 -12.48 -8.00
CA TYR A 446 -12.39 -12.80 -9.41
C TYR A 446 -12.82 -14.21 -9.80
N THR A 447 -12.65 -15.17 -8.89
CA THR A 447 -12.77 -16.60 -9.18
C THR A 447 -13.94 -17.25 -8.46
N LEU A 448 -14.50 -16.56 -7.47
CA LEU A 448 -15.51 -17.04 -6.53
C LEU A 448 -15.09 -18.29 -5.75
N LYS A 449 -13.80 -18.67 -5.81
CA LYS A 449 -13.26 -19.79 -5.04
C LYS A 449 -13.28 -19.43 -3.56
N PRO A 450 -13.71 -20.35 -2.68
CA PRO A 450 -13.71 -20.12 -1.25
C PRO A 450 -12.27 -20.08 -0.71
N TYR A 451 -12.06 -19.27 0.32
CA TYR A 451 -10.81 -19.17 1.06
C TYR A 451 -11.08 -19.14 2.55
N LYS A 452 -10.32 -19.94 3.30
CA LYS A 452 -10.33 -19.87 4.76
C LYS A 452 -9.65 -18.58 5.22
N THR A 453 -10.23 -17.96 6.25
CA THR A 453 -9.68 -16.76 6.88
C THR A 453 -9.96 -16.85 8.37
N VAL A 454 -8.92 -16.69 9.18
CA VAL A 454 -9.07 -16.58 10.64
C VAL A 454 -9.69 -15.23 11.00
N LYS A 455 -10.66 -15.22 11.91
CA LYS A 455 -11.45 -14.01 12.24
C LYS A 455 -11.47 -13.71 13.72
N THR A 456 -11.56 -14.74 14.54
CA THR A 456 -11.66 -14.55 15.98
C THR A 456 -10.35 -14.03 16.55
N LYS A 457 -10.43 -13.25 17.64
CA LYS A 457 -9.25 -12.73 18.32
C LYS A 457 -8.29 -13.84 18.75
N GLU A 458 -8.82 -15.01 19.12
CA GLU A 458 -8.03 -16.17 19.50
C GLU A 458 -7.29 -16.78 18.31
N GLU A 459 -7.97 -17.07 17.19
CA GLU A 459 -7.33 -17.63 16.00
C GLU A 459 -6.24 -16.70 15.42
N LYS A 460 -6.51 -15.38 15.39
CA LYS A 460 -5.51 -14.40 14.94
C LYS A 460 -4.30 -14.36 15.86
N LYS A 461 -4.52 -14.38 17.18
CA LYS A 461 -3.43 -14.48 18.17
C LYS A 461 -2.65 -15.77 18.02
N ASP A 462 -3.32 -16.88 17.77
CA ASP A 462 -2.72 -18.19 17.54
C ASP A 462 -1.75 -18.13 16.36
N GLN A 463 -2.19 -17.64 15.20
CA GLN A 463 -1.31 -17.47 14.04
C GLN A 463 -0.13 -16.53 14.35
N ASN A 464 -0.40 -15.38 14.97
CA ASN A 464 0.62 -14.41 15.31
C ASN A 464 1.67 -14.96 16.30
N ARG A 465 1.29 -15.88 17.18
CA ARG A 465 2.15 -16.48 18.22
C ARG A 465 3.33 -17.26 17.64
N TYR A 466 3.20 -17.82 16.43
CA TYR A 466 4.30 -18.53 15.76
C TYR A 466 5.54 -17.65 15.55
N PHE A 467 5.37 -16.34 15.29
CA PHE A 467 6.50 -15.41 15.14
C PHE A 467 7.40 -15.34 16.38
N PHE A 468 6.84 -15.62 17.56
CA PHE A 468 7.51 -15.55 18.84
C PHE A 468 7.90 -16.93 19.37
N TRP A 469 8.28 -17.84 18.47
CA TRP A 469 8.67 -19.23 18.80
C TRP A 469 9.79 -19.34 19.83
N TYR A 470 10.64 -18.31 19.94
CA TYR A 470 11.79 -18.27 20.85
C TYR A 470 11.41 -17.95 22.31
N LYS A 471 10.15 -17.58 22.57
CA LYS A 471 9.64 -17.30 23.91
C LYS A 471 9.17 -18.60 24.56
N ARG A 472 9.74 -18.93 25.73
CA ARG A 472 9.49 -20.22 26.42
C ARG A 472 8.01 -20.46 26.71
N GLU A 473 7.27 -19.41 27.04
CA GLU A 473 5.82 -19.46 27.28
C GLU A 473 5.01 -19.94 26.06
N ASN A 474 5.59 -19.86 24.84
CA ASN A 474 4.94 -20.30 23.61
C ASN A 474 5.21 -21.78 23.27
N HIS A 475 6.26 -22.39 23.83
CA HIS A 475 6.70 -23.73 23.42
C HIS A 475 5.63 -24.82 23.62
N LYS A 476 4.95 -24.83 24.79
CA LYS A 476 3.89 -25.81 25.07
C LYS A 476 2.72 -25.67 24.09
N TRP A 477 2.36 -24.43 23.76
CA TRP A 477 1.28 -24.16 22.81
C TRP A 477 1.69 -24.58 21.38
N ILE A 478 2.91 -24.25 20.94
CA ILE A 478 3.43 -24.66 19.61
C ILE A 478 3.41 -26.18 19.49
N LYS A 479 3.97 -26.91 20.48
CA LYS A 479 3.98 -28.38 20.50
C LYS A 479 2.57 -28.97 20.50
N GLY A 480 1.64 -28.35 21.21
CA GLY A 480 0.23 -28.75 21.25
C GLY A 480 -0.48 -28.56 19.91
N ARG A 481 -0.31 -27.41 19.24
CA ARG A 481 -0.96 -27.12 17.95
C ARG A 481 -0.36 -27.95 16.82
N LEU A 482 0.96 -28.08 16.75
CA LEU A 482 1.63 -28.85 15.69
C LEU A 482 1.38 -30.37 15.81
N SER A 483 1.20 -30.88 17.03
CA SER A 483 0.76 -32.26 17.24
C SER A 483 -0.63 -32.54 16.64
N LYS A 484 -1.56 -31.58 16.71
CA LYS A 484 -2.92 -31.73 16.14
C LYS A 484 -2.93 -31.85 14.62
N ILE A 485 -1.97 -31.23 13.93
CA ILE A 485 -1.79 -31.33 12.48
C ILE A 485 -0.76 -32.40 12.08
N ASN A 486 -0.32 -33.23 13.04
CA ASN A 486 0.67 -34.30 12.86
C ASN A 486 1.99 -33.87 12.17
N ASN A 487 2.40 -32.60 12.33
CA ASN A 487 3.61 -32.07 11.70
C ASN A 487 4.79 -32.05 12.70
N LYS A 488 5.42 -33.23 12.86
CA LYS A 488 6.57 -33.44 13.74
C LYS A 488 7.82 -32.68 13.28
N GLU A 489 7.98 -32.52 11.96
CA GLU A 489 9.12 -31.81 11.38
C GLU A 489 9.14 -30.34 11.79
N LEU A 490 8.01 -29.63 11.65
CA LEU A 490 7.93 -28.22 12.05
C LEU A 490 8.12 -28.04 13.56
N THR A 491 7.63 -28.98 14.35
CA THR A 491 7.87 -28.97 15.80
C THR A 491 9.37 -29.01 16.09
N TYR A 492 10.10 -29.88 15.41
CA TYR A 492 11.56 -29.97 15.51
C TYR A 492 12.26 -28.69 15.02
N ARG A 493 11.90 -28.18 13.84
CA ARG A 493 12.51 -26.96 13.28
C ARG A 493 12.31 -25.75 14.20
N LEU A 494 11.13 -25.59 14.79
CA LEU A 494 10.79 -24.44 15.64
C LEU A 494 11.31 -24.54 17.07
N LEU A 495 11.14 -25.69 17.73
CA LEU A 495 11.47 -25.82 19.15
C LEU A 495 12.80 -26.52 19.40
N GLY A 496 13.21 -27.40 18.48
CA GLY A 496 14.33 -28.33 18.65
C GLY A 496 14.07 -29.27 19.83
N ASP A 497 13.76 -30.55 19.59
CA ASP A 497 13.71 -31.50 20.71
C ASP A 497 15.14 -32.00 21.02
N SER A 498 15.47 -31.99 22.32
CA SER A 498 16.70 -32.44 22.95
C SER A 498 16.78 -33.97 22.97
N GLY A 499 16.82 -34.60 21.80
CA GLY A 499 16.96 -36.05 21.66
C GLY A 499 16.84 -36.54 20.23
N GLN A 500 17.95 -37.12 19.74
CA GLN A 500 18.10 -37.97 18.55
C GLN A 500 18.29 -37.33 17.15
N ASN A 501 19.49 -37.58 16.63
CA ASN A 501 20.00 -37.73 15.26
C ASN A 501 19.61 -36.74 14.16
N GLN A 502 20.62 -35.92 13.83
CA GLN A 502 20.75 -35.06 12.66
C GLN A 502 20.50 -35.82 11.35
N LYS A 503 19.46 -35.44 10.60
CA LYS A 503 19.50 -35.49 9.14
C LYS A 503 19.75 -34.09 8.63
N SER A 504 20.93 -33.88 8.06
CA SER A 504 21.43 -32.61 7.55
C SER A 504 20.49 -32.01 6.49
N HIS A 505 19.70 -31.02 6.87
CA HIS A 505 19.25 -30.02 5.90
C HIS A 505 20.45 -29.11 5.60
N LYS A 506 20.82 -29.03 4.32
CA LYS A 506 21.95 -28.20 3.86
C LYS A 506 21.74 -26.78 4.38
N THR A 507 22.54 -26.41 5.37
CA THR A 507 22.59 -25.04 5.85
C THR A 507 22.98 -24.18 4.64
N PRO A 508 22.23 -23.12 4.32
CA PRO A 508 22.61 -22.24 3.21
C PRO A 508 24.07 -21.83 3.34
N LYS A 509 24.85 -21.91 2.25
CA LYS A 509 26.33 -21.72 2.26
C LYS A 509 26.77 -20.45 3.01
N TRP A 510 25.94 -19.40 2.98
CA TRP A 510 26.18 -18.14 3.68
C TRP A 510 26.13 -18.27 5.21
N LEU A 511 25.22 -19.09 5.76
CA LEU A 511 25.06 -19.30 7.20
C LEU A 511 26.18 -20.22 7.75
N GLU A 512 26.65 -21.18 6.96
CA GLU A 512 27.87 -21.95 7.26
C GLU A 512 29.10 -21.04 7.36
N ALA A 513 29.27 -20.12 6.41
CA ALA A 513 30.37 -19.17 6.41
C ALA A 513 30.32 -18.21 7.62
N GLN A 514 29.13 -17.81 8.06
CA GLN A 514 28.95 -16.95 9.24
C GLN A 514 29.21 -17.71 10.56
N ARG A 515 28.80 -18.98 10.65
CA ARG A 515 29.07 -19.83 11.81
C ARG A 515 30.57 -20.15 11.96
N LYS A 516 31.29 -20.33 10.85
CA LYS A 516 32.75 -20.51 10.85
C LYS A 516 33.55 -19.27 11.28
N ARG A 517 32.96 -18.07 11.20
CA ARG A 517 33.60 -16.79 11.64
C ARG A 517 33.35 -16.44 13.11
N ARG A 518 32.40 -17.12 13.77
CA ARG A 518 32.05 -16.92 15.19
C ARG A 518 32.65 -17.97 16.12
N ARG A 519 33.23 -19.02 15.55
CA ARG A 519 34.21 -19.90 16.20
C ARG A 519 35.58 -19.38 15.86
#